data_AF-A0A8J6I765-F1
#
_entry.id   AF-A0A8J6I765-F1
#
_cell.length_a   1.000
_cell.length_b   1.000
_cell.length_c   1.000
_cell.angle_alpha   90.00
_cell.angle_beta   90.00
_cell.angle_gamma   90.00
#
_symmetry.space_group_name_H-M   'P 1'
#
loop_
_entity.id
_entity.type
_entity.pdbx_description
1 polymer ?
#
loop_
_entity_poly.entity_id
_entity_poly.type
_entity_poly.pdbx_seq_one_letter_code
_entity_poly.pdbx_strand_id
1 'polypeptide(L)'
;MRRFLTAAVTLGALTAGVLGVTSPAHAMKRACEVVDPNAVQANAADADGADADGADPVPAALLPKDVWNEICGNLSGESLTQLDQVNTQLHAHVTAYQELLHPDAHGFVYTHTSEQLTTALKKDRNPTTSKLVIAHALTPGERATITTALEAGTLTHVGLYNGANLPAVTKGIVVVGNGGAITNATGGTVNVFNGGTINTVSGGTVNVWNGGTVTTVDSGVMRVFNGGFVATVDGGQVDAHDHGAIATVNSGTVSLFSGGAVTTVHGGAVRGFNGSYIHTVNGGEVDVQDGGVIATVNNGTVNVWNGGTVTVMNDGGARVGTADTPGGTITTVNRGSVSIANGGTVTTINDGWVTVRGGTVSTVNSGLVDVRGGTVTTVNSGDVFVYDGGTVTTVNGGSVEVQAGGTVTTNHSGRVGVWYGGTANGITYWHLPPRERAIAGLQ
;
A
#
# COMPACT_ATOMS: atom_id res chain seq x y z
N MET A 1 -12.69 -37.09 8.11
CA MET A 1 -12.92 -35.62 8.14
C MET A 1 -14.40 -35.23 8.06
N ARG A 2 -15.20 -35.68 7.07
CA ARG A 2 -16.66 -35.39 7.00
C ARG A 2 -17.40 -35.74 8.31
N ARG A 3 -17.19 -36.95 8.87
CA ARG A 3 -17.79 -37.33 10.17
C ARG A 3 -17.25 -36.54 11.38
N PHE A 4 -16.02 -36.00 11.32
CA PHE A 4 -15.42 -35.23 12.42
C PHE A 4 -15.88 -33.77 12.43
N LEU A 5 -16.05 -33.14 11.25
CA LEU A 5 -16.67 -31.80 11.16
C LEU A 5 -18.16 -31.87 11.45
N THR A 6 -18.87 -32.89 10.97
CA THR A 6 -20.29 -33.10 11.34
C THR A 6 -20.41 -33.36 12.85
N ALA A 7 -19.52 -34.14 13.47
CA ALA A 7 -19.47 -34.36 14.92
C ALA A 7 -19.06 -33.12 15.72
N ALA A 8 -18.13 -32.30 15.26
CA ALA A 8 -17.71 -31.07 15.94
C ALA A 8 -18.79 -29.97 15.86
N VAL A 9 -19.48 -29.88 14.72
CA VAL A 9 -20.62 -28.97 14.54
C VAL A 9 -21.84 -29.45 15.32
N THR A 10 -22.10 -30.77 15.40
CA THR A 10 -23.16 -31.30 16.26
C THR A 10 -22.83 -31.24 17.74
N LEU A 11 -21.58 -31.48 18.18
CA LEU A 11 -21.14 -31.27 19.57
C LEU A 11 -21.19 -29.79 19.96
N GLY A 12 -20.80 -28.88 19.08
CA GLY A 12 -20.90 -27.43 19.29
C GLY A 12 -22.35 -26.96 19.40
N ALA A 13 -23.25 -27.54 18.60
CA ALA A 13 -24.68 -27.25 18.65
C ALA A 13 -25.38 -27.87 19.89
N LEU A 14 -25.00 -29.09 20.29
CA LEU A 14 -25.53 -29.78 21.47
C LEU A 14 -25.07 -29.13 22.78
N THR A 15 -23.84 -28.60 22.84
CA THR A 15 -23.32 -27.90 24.03
C THR A 15 -23.80 -26.46 24.15
N ALA A 16 -24.09 -25.77 23.03
CA ALA A 16 -24.70 -24.44 23.03
C ALA A 16 -26.12 -24.43 23.63
N GLY A 17 -26.89 -25.51 23.42
CA GLY A 17 -28.25 -25.65 23.97
C GLY A 17 -28.30 -25.91 25.48
N VAL A 18 -27.25 -26.49 26.08
CA VAL A 18 -27.22 -26.85 27.51
C VAL A 18 -26.61 -25.75 28.40
N LEU A 19 -25.82 -24.83 27.83
CA LEU A 19 -25.02 -23.88 28.62
C LEU A 19 -25.29 -22.38 28.36
N GLY A 20 -26.23 -22.03 27.48
CA GLY A 20 -26.77 -20.67 27.37
C GLY A 20 -25.73 -19.59 27.05
N VAL A 21 -24.91 -19.77 25.99
CA VAL A 21 -23.92 -18.76 25.55
C VAL A 21 -24.07 -18.46 24.06
N THR A 22 -24.06 -17.17 23.69
CA THR A 22 -24.52 -16.65 22.39
C THR A 22 -23.40 -16.32 21.39
N SER A 23 -22.16 -16.80 21.59
CA SER A 23 -21.01 -16.43 20.75
C SER A 23 -20.07 -17.61 20.43
N PRO A 24 -19.88 -17.97 19.14
CA PRO A 24 -18.95 -19.04 18.70
C PRO A 24 -17.49 -18.83 19.12
N ALA A 25 -17.06 -17.58 19.29
CA ALA A 25 -15.70 -17.23 19.71
C ALA A 25 -15.38 -17.69 21.15
N HIS A 26 -16.39 -17.70 22.04
CA HIS A 26 -16.23 -18.22 23.41
C HIS A 26 -16.14 -19.74 23.48
N ALA A 27 -16.76 -20.45 22.52
CA ALA A 27 -16.71 -21.91 22.44
C ALA A 27 -15.35 -22.42 21.95
N MET A 28 -14.76 -21.75 20.95
CA MET A 28 -13.44 -22.10 20.39
C MET A 28 -12.30 -21.90 21.40
N LYS A 29 -12.37 -20.83 22.21
CA LYS A 29 -11.42 -20.56 23.29
C LYS A 29 -11.45 -21.64 24.38
N ARG A 30 -12.65 -22.05 24.83
CA ARG A 30 -12.78 -23.14 25.83
C ARG A 30 -12.41 -24.51 25.26
N ALA A 31 -12.57 -24.76 23.97
CA ALA A 31 -12.14 -26.01 23.34
C ALA A 31 -10.60 -26.18 23.36
N CYS A 32 -9.85 -25.07 23.24
CA CYS A 32 -8.39 -25.08 23.38
C CYS A 32 -7.92 -25.24 24.84
N GLU A 33 -8.74 -24.87 25.82
CA GLU A 33 -8.43 -24.98 27.26
C GLU A 33 -8.79 -26.35 27.88
N VAL A 34 -9.71 -27.11 27.28
CA VAL A 34 -10.31 -28.32 27.90
C VAL A 34 -9.86 -29.64 27.25
N VAL A 35 -9.37 -29.65 26.00
CA VAL A 35 -9.07 -30.90 25.26
C VAL A 35 -7.58 -31.27 25.34
N ASP A 36 -7.26 -32.27 26.17
CA ASP A 36 -5.96 -32.97 26.11
C ASP A 36 -5.89 -33.80 24.81
N PRO A 37 -4.87 -33.62 23.95
CA PRO A 37 -4.69 -34.39 22.72
C PRO A 37 -4.71 -35.91 22.92
N ASN A 38 -4.37 -36.39 24.12
CA ASN A 38 -4.32 -37.82 24.45
C ASN A 38 -5.70 -38.43 24.73
N ALA A 39 -6.69 -37.62 25.15
CA ALA A 39 -8.06 -38.10 25.40
C ALA A 39 -8.81 -38.46 24.10
N VAL A 40 -8.39 -37.88 22.96
CA VAL A 40 -8.96 -38.12 21.63
C VAL A 40 -8.58 -39.51 21.08
N GLN A 41 -7.46 -40.09 21.53
CA GLN A 41 -7.05 -41.44 21.13
C GLN A 41 -7.84 -42.55 21.85
N ALA A 42 -8.26 -42.33 23.10
CA ALA A 42 -8.99 -43.34 23.87
C ALA A 42 -10.43 -43.56 23.37
N ASN A 43 -11.11 -42.49 22.94
CA ASN A 43 -12.49 -42.57 22.43
C ASN A 43 -12.61 -43.16 21.01
N ALA A 44 -11.49 -43.41 20.33
CA ALA A 44 -11.48 -44.07 19.02
C ALA A 44 -11.59 -45.60 19.12
N ALA A 45 -11.29 -46.19 20.29
CA ALA A 45 -11.38 -47.63 20.51
C ALA A 45 -12.80 -48.13 20.82
N ASP A 46 -13.68 -47.25 21.31
CA ASP A 46 -15.08 -47.59 21.64
C ASP A 46 -16.05 -47.44 20.46
N ALA A 47 -15.59 -46.99 19.30
CA ALA A 47 -16.40 -46.77 18.10
C ALA A 47 -16.41 -47.96 17.10
N ASP A 48 -15.81 -49.10 17.46
CA ASP A 48 -15.72 -50.33 16.65
C ASP A 48 -17.03 -51.17 16.61
N GLY A 49 -18.17 -50.57 16.94
CA GLY A 49 -19.43 -51.27 17.15
C GLY A 49 -20.63 -50.74 16.39
N ALA A 50 -20.52 -50.36 15.11
CA ALA A 50 -21.70 -50.23 14.23
C ALA A 50 -21.35 -50.22 12.73
N ASP A 51 -21.96 -51.18 12.05
CA ASP A 51 -22.24 -51.29 10.61
C ASP A 51 -21.15 -51.85 9.68
N ALA A 52 -21.55 -52.97 9.07
CA ALA A 52 -20.77 -53.88 8.25
C ALA A 52 -21.17 -53.75 6.77
N ASP A 53 -20.33 -53.09 5.99
CA ASP A 53 -20.40 -53.07 4.53
C ASP A 53 -19.02 -52.79 3.90
N GLY A 54 -18.10 -53.74 4.09
CA GLY A 54 -17.28 -54.31 3.02
C GLY A 54 -16.45 -53.40 2.08
N ALA A 55 -15.90 -52.28 2.54
CA ALA A 55 -14.83 -51.56 1.83
C ALA A 55 -13.62 -51.32 2.73
N ASP A 56 -12.41 -51.64 2.21
CA ASP A 56 -11.12 -51.70 2.90
C ASP A 56 -10.77 -50.49 3.81
N PRO A 57 -9.95 -50.71 4.85
CA PRO A 57 -9.74 -49.79 5.96
C PRO A 57 -8.79 -48.64 5.59
N VAL A 58 -9.20 -47.41 5.86
CA VAL A 58 -8.28 -46.24 5.81
C VAL A 58 -7.78 -45.98 7.23
N PRO A 59 -6.45 -46.02 7.50
CA PRO A 59 -5.93 -45.69 8.81
C PRO A 59 -6.22 -44.22 9.16
N ALA A 60 -6.69 -43.97 10.37
CA ALA A 60 -6.89 -42.64 10.93
C ALA A 60 -5.53 -41.93 11.12
N ALA A 61 -5.14 -41.10 10.15
CA ALA A 61 -4.10 -40.08 10.34
C ALA A 61 -4.80 -38.73 10.59
N LEU A 62 -4.88 -38.38 11.88
CA LEU A 62 -5.33 -37.10 12.43
C LEU A 62 -4.37 -35.97 12.02
N LEU A 63 -4.84 -34.72 12.11
CA LEU A 63 -4.04 -33.51 11.85
C LEU A 63 -2.65 -33.59 12.52
N PRO A 64 -1.55 -33.19 11.84
CA PRO A 64 -0.23 -33.12 12.45
C PRO A 64 -0.28 -32.19 13.67
N LYS A 65 0.29 -32.64 14.79
CA LYS A 65 0.36 -31.93 16.09
C LYS A 65 0.87 -30.49 15.95
N ASP A 66 1.69 -30.25 14.93
CA ASP A 66 2.31 -28.97 14.62
C ASP A 66 1.28 -27.94 14.14
N VAL A 67 0.30 -28.36 13.34
CA VAL A 67 -0.79 -27.50 12.83
C VAL A 67 -1.75 -27.10 13.96
N TRP A 68 -2.02 -28.02 14.90
CA TRP A 68 -2.88 -27.74 16.06
C TRP A 68 -2.21 -26.76 17.04
N ASN A 69 -0.91 -26.93 17.28
CA ASN A 69 -0.14 -26.07 18.16
C ASN A 69 0.08 -24.66 17.57
N GLU A 70 0.19 -24.54 16.25
CA GLU A 70 0.33 -23.26 15.55
C GLU A 70 -0.96 -22.42 15.61
N ILE A 71 -2.12 -23.07 15.50
CA ILE A 71 -3.44 -22.43 15.65
C ILE A 71 -3.65 -21.95 17.10
N CYS A 72 -3.25 -22.74 18.09
CA CYS A 72 -3.43 -22.40 19.50
C CYS A 72 -2.37 -21.39 20.01
N GLY A 73 -1.17 -21.38 19.43
CA GLY A 73 -0.05 -20.54 19.86
C GLY A 73 -0.15 -19.07 19.44
N ASN A 74 -0.92 -18.76 18.38
CA ASN A 74 -1.09 -17.40 17.87
C ASN A 74 -2.24 -16.61 18.52
N LEU A 75 -2.94 -17.18 19.50
CA LEU A 75 -4.01 -16.52 20.25
C LEU A 75 -3.44 -15.87 21.53
N SER A 76 -2.74 -14.74 21.41
CA SER A 76 -2.31 -13.96 22.57
C SER A 76 -3.30 -12.84 22.93
N GLY A 77 -3.91 -12.99 24.10
CA GLY A 77 -4.21 -11.91 25.05
C GLY A 77 -5.19 -10.79 24.69
N GLU A 78 -4.84 -9.90 23.78
CA GLU A 78 -5.33 -8.52 23.84
C GLU A 78 -5.61 -7.91 22.48
N SER A 79 -6.84 -8.10 21.99
CA SER A 79 -7.61 -7.10 21.23
C SER A 79 -8.80 -7.79 20.57
N LEU A 80 -10.01 -7.53 21.07
CA LEU A 80 -11.25 -8.03 20.46
C LEU A 80 -11.39 -7.58 18.99
N THR A 81 -10.75 -6.48 18.59
CA THR A 81 -10.68 -5.99 17.21
C THR A 81 -9.71 -6.78 16.33
N GLN A 82 -8.59 -7.28 16.87
CA GLN A 82 -7.73 -8.23 16.15
C GLN A 82 -8.40 -9.61 16.04
N LEU A 83 -9.21 -10.01 17.03
CA LEU A 83 -9.98 -11.26 16.96
C LEU A 83 -11.07 -11.20 15.89
N ASP A 84 -11.70 -10.05 15.67
CA ASP A 84 -12.72 -9.86 14.63
C ASP A 84 -12.10 -9.75 13.23
N GLN A 85 -10.89 -9.20 13.12
CA GLN A 85 -10.09 -9.25 11.89
C GLN A 85 -9.57 -10.67 11.60
N VAL A 86 -9.11 -11.42 12.60
CA VAL A 86 -8.74 -12.84 12.47
C VAL A 86 -9.97 -13.69 12.19
N ASN A 87 -11.14 -13.38 12.74
CA ASN A 87 -12.40 -14.08 12.46
C ASN A 87 -12.95 -13.74 11.07
N THR A 88 -12.74 -12.52 10.57
CA THR A 88 -13.04 -12.11 9.19
C THR A 88 -12.05 -12.71 8.21
N GLN A 89 -10.77 -12.81 8.59
CA GLN A 89 -9.71 -13.47 7.81
C GLN A 89 -9.88 -14.97 7.81
N LEU A 90 -10.28 -15.59 8.92
CA LEU A 90 -10.63 -17.00 9.02
C LEU A 90 -11.94 -17.26 8.29
N HIS A 91 -12.94 -16.38 8.35
CA HIS A 91 -14.12 -16.47 7.47
C HIS A 91 -13.75 -16.27 6.01
N ALA A 92 -12.84 -15.37 5.63
CA ALA A 92 -12.40 -15.26 4.24
C ALA A 92 -11.59 -16.50 3.81
N HIS A 93 -10.75 -17.04 4.69
CA HIS A 93 -9.98 -18.27 4.45
C HIS A 93 -10.89 -19.48 4.37
N VAL A 94 -11.87 -19.60 5.27
CA VAL A 94 -12.85 -20.67 5.41
C VAL A 94 -13.92 -20.54 4.36
N THR A 95 -14.36 -19.35 3.96
CA THR A 95 -15.27 -19.11 2.83
C THR A 95 -14.55 -19.36 1.51
N ALA A 96 -13.30 -18.94 1.34
CA ALA A 96 -12.49 -19.39 0.21
C ALA A 96 -12.29 -20.92 0.24
N TYR A 97 -12.02 -21.50 1.42
CA TYR A 97 -11.93 -22.96 1.60
C TYR A 97 -13.28 -23.68 1.45
N GLN A 98 -14.42 -23.06 1.73
CA GLN A 98 -15.78 -23.64 1.70
C GLN A 98 -16.41 -23.49 0.32
N GLU A 99 -16.20 -22.36 -0.37
CA GLU A 99 -16.50 -22.19 -1.79
C GLU A 99 -15.64 -23.14 -2.63
N LEU A 100 -14.39 -23.36 -2.20
CA LEU A 100 -13.66 -24.53 -2.61
C LEU A 100 -14.51 -25.76 -2.20
N LEU A 101 -14.64 -26.11 -0.91
CA LEU A 101 -14.97 -27.46 -0.38
C LEU A 101 -16.42 -27.95 -0.44
N HIS A 102 -17.35 -27.27 -1.10
CA HIS A 102 -18.70 -27.82 -1.30
C HIS A 102 -18.65 -29.10 -2.17
N PRO A 103 -18.80 -30.31 -1.58
CA PRO A 103 -18.46 -31.57 -2.27
C PRO A 103 -19.49 -31.97 -3.32
N ASP A 104 -20.63 -31.27 -3.33
CA ASP A 104 -21.75 -31.55 -4.21
C ASP A 104 -21.78 -30.59 -5.43
N ALA A 105 -20.83 -29.64 -5.52
CA ALA A 105 -20.75 -28.64 -6.61
C ALA A 105 -19.37 -28.51 -7.28
N HIS A 106 -18.25 -28.88 -6.60
CA HIS A 106 -16.90 -28.70 -7.13
C HIS A 106 -16.04 -29.96 -6.98
N GLY A 107 -15.52 -30.47 -8.10
CA GLY A 107 -14.69 -31.68 -8.15
C GLY A 107 -13.28 -31.40 -7.63
N PHE A 108 -13.00 -31.80 -6.39
CA PHE A 108 -11.69 -31.69 -5.76
C PHE A 108 -10.71 -32.75 -6.18
N VAL A 109 -9.47 -32.35 -6.44
CA VAL A 109 -8.39 -33.29 -6.71
C VAL A 109 -7.11 -32.84 -6.01
N TYR A 110 -6.71 -33.61 -5.00
CA TYR A 110 -5.36 -33.57 -4.44
C TYR A 110 -4.48 -34.50 -5.27
N THR A 111 -3.66 -33.96 -6.17
CA THR A 111 -2.80 -34.78 -7.03
C THR A 111 -1.45 -34.98 -6.36
N HIS A 112 -1.15 -36.21 -5.97
CA HIS A 112 0.18 -36.63 -5.52
C HIS A 112 0.95 -37.38 -6.62
N THR A 113 0.32 -37.67 -7.77
CA THR A 113 0.95 -38.31 -8.94
C THR A 113 0.36 -37.84 -10.28
N SER A 114 1.11 -38.01 -11.38
CA SER A 114 0.69 -37.63 -12.74
C SER A 114 -0.53 -38.40 -13.26
N GLU A 115 -0.72 -39.62 -12.76
CA GLU A 115 -1.87 -40.47 -13.10
C GLU A 115 -3.16 -39.98 -12.41
N GLN A 116 -3.05 -39.50 -11.17
CA GLN A 116 -4.16 -38.86 -10.45
C GLN A 116 -4.58 -37.56 -11.13
N LEU A 117 -3.63 -36.74 -11.58
CA LEU A 117 -3.88 -35.51 -12.35
C LEU A 117 -4.58 -35.81 -13.69
N THR A 118 -4.08 -36.80 -14.44
CA THR A 118 -4.65 -37.18 -15.74
C THR A 118 -6.07 -37.74 -15.60
N THR A 119 -6.31 -38.55 -14.56
CA THR A 119 -7.63 -39.15 -14.29
C THR A 119 -8.63 -38.09 -13.85
N ALA A 120 -8.22 -37.16 -12.99
CA ALA A 120 -9.01 -36.02 -12.56
C ALA A 120 -9.43 -35.09 -13.71
N LEU A 121 -8.51 -34.80 -14.63
CA LEU A 121 -8.80 -33.98 -15.80
C LEU A 121 -9.76 -34.69 -16.77
N LYS A 122 -9.67 -36.02 -16.90
CA LYS A 122 -10.52 -36.84 -17.79
C LYS A 122 -11.91 -37.18 -17.25
N LYS A 123 -12.08 -37.32 -15.93
CA LYS A 123 -13.30 -37.89 -15.31
C LYS A 123 -14.50 -36.95 -15.33
N ASP A 124 -14.27 -35.64 -15.39
CA ASP A 124 -15.36 -34.66 -15.38
C ASP A 124 -15.39 -33.88 -16.70
N ARG A 125 -16.36 -34.21 -17.57
CA ARG A 125 -16.59 -33.58 -18.88
C ARG A 125 -17.49 -32.34 -18.78
N ASN A 126 -17.89 -31.93 -17.58
CA ASN A 126 -18.78 -30.79 -17.41
C ASN A 126 -17.96 -29.48 -17.28
N PRO A 127 -18.06 -28.54 -18.24
CA PRO A 127 -17.30 -27.29 -18.22
C PRO A 127 -17.71 -26.31 -17.10
N THR A 128 -18.70 -26.63 -16.26
CA THR A 128 -19.25 -25.75 -15.22
C THR A 128 -18.77 -26.05 -13.80
N THR A 129 -18.07 -27.16 -13.56
CA THR A 129 -17.54 -27.51 -12.22
C THR A 129 -16.11 -26.99 -12.09
N SER A 130 -15.89 -26.01 -11.19
CA SER A 130 -14.53 -25.55 -10.85
C SER A 130 -13.67 -26.72 -10.40
N LYS A 131 -12.59 -27.00 -11.13
CA LYS A 131 -11.59 -27.98 -10.74
C LYS A 131 -10.51 -27.27 -9.94
N LEU A 132 -10.26 -27.73 -8.71
CA LEU A 132 -9.12 -27.31 -7.90
C LEU A 132 -8.04 -28.38 -7.95
N VAL A 133 -6.83 -27.99 -8.37
CA VAL A 133 -5.61 -28.80 -8.22
C VAL A 133 -4.73 -28.17 -7.16
N ILE A 134 -4.41 -28.90 -6.09
CA ILE A 134 -3.37 -28.52 -5.12
C ILE A 134 -2.11 -29.31 -5.46
N ALA A 135 -1.06 -28.59 -5.83
CA ALA A 135 0.18 -29.16 -6.34
C ALA A 135 1.34 -29.02 -5.36
N HIS A 136 2.13 -30.09 -5.27
CA HIS A 136 3.44 -30.13 -4.62
C HIS A 136 4.44 -30.72 -5.62
N ALA A 137 5.63 -30.12 -5.76
CA ALA A 137 6.74 -30.63 -6.58
C ALA A 137 6.34 -31.19 -7.98
N LEU A 138 5.86 -30.31 -8.86
CA LEU A 138 5.39 -30.69 -10.20
C LEU A 138 6.54 -31.10 -11.15
N THR A 139 6.34 -32.17 -11.90
CA THR A 139 7.17 -32.53 -13.06
C THR A 139 6.94 -31.59 -14.25
N PRO A 140 7.87 -31.50 -15.22
CA PRO A 140 7.67 -30.68 -16.42
C PRO A 140 6.37 -31.00 -17.19
N GLY A 141 5.98 -32.28 -17.29
CA GLY A 141 4.76 -32.70 -17.98
C GLY A 141 3.49 -32.27 -17.27
N GLU A 142 3.46 -32.32 -15.93
CA GLU A 142 2.31 -31.87 -15.13
C GLU A 142 2.14 -30.36 -15.22
N ARG A 143 3.25 -29.59 -15.18
CA ARG A 143 3.21 -28.14 -15.37
C ARG A 143 2.62 -27.76 -16.73
N ALA A 144 3.04 -28.43 -17.80
CA ALA A 144 2.52 -28.20 -19.15
C ALA A 144 1.03 -28.52 -19.22
N THR A 145 0.61 -29.62 -18.59
CA THR A 145 -0.80 -30.05 -18.56
C THR A 145 -1.68 -29.03 -17.83
N ILE A 146 -1.26 -28.58 -16.65
CA ILE A 146 -1.98 -27.58 -15.85
C ILE A 146 -2.08 -26.25 -16.61
N THR A 147 -0.98 -25.78 -17.19
CA THR A 147 -0.92 -24.54 -17.98
C THR A 147 -1.89 -24.59 -19.16
N THR A 148 -1.87 -25.69 -19.93
CA THR A 148 -2.76 -25.89 -21.07
C THR A 148 -4.23 -25.96 -20.64
N ALA A 149 -4.51 -26.61 -19.50
CA ALA A 149 -5.87 -26.73 -18.99
C ALA A 149 -6.44 -25.38 -18.53
N LEU A 150 -5.62 -24.53 -17.90
CA LEU A 150 -5.97 -23.14 -17.54
C LEU A 150 -6.24 -22.30 -18.79
N GLU A 151 -5.38 -22.38 -19.80
CA GLU A 151 -5.53 -21.68 -21.08
C GLU A 151 -6.84 -22.04 -21.80
N ALA A 152 -7.15 -23.35 -21.83
CA ALA A 152 -8.37 -23.90 -22.40
C ALA A 152 -9.63 -23.62 -21.54
N GLY A 153 -9.46 -23.16 -20.30
CA GLY A 153 -10.57 -22.94 -19.35
C GLY A 153 -11.20 -24.23 -18.81
N THR A 154 -10.58 -25.39 -19.05
CA THR A 154 -11.05 -26.68 -18.51
C THR A 154 -10.62 -26.89 -17.07
N LEU A 155 -9.64 -26.12 -16.61
CA LEU A 155 -9.23 -25.95 -15.23
C LEU A 155 -9.40 -24.47 -14.87
N THR A 156 -10.03 -24.18 -13.74
CA THR A 156 -10.29 -22.78 -13.34
C THR A 156 -9.58 -22.37 -12.06
N HIS A 157 -9.15 -23.32 -11.21
CA HIS A 157 -8.51 -23.02 -9.94
C HIS A 157 -7.28 -23.91 -9.69
N VAL A 158 -6.18 -23.31 -9.25
CA VAL A 158 -4.94 -24.03 -8.91
C VAL A 158 -4.31 -23.47 -7.64
N GLY A 159 -3.85 -24.34 -6.75
CA GLY A 159 -3.00 -24.00 -5.61
C GLY A 159 -1.59 -24.53 -5.80
N LEU A 160 -0.59 -23.65 -5.68
CA LEU A 160 0.84 -23.96 -5.77
C LEU A 160 1.49 -23.79 -4.40
N TYR A 161 2.00 -24.89 -3.84
CA TYR A 161 2.65 -24.90 -2.54
C TYR A 161 3.92 -25.76 -2.53
N ASN A 162 4.77 -25.56 -1.52
CA ASN A 162 5.94 -26.41 -1.23
C ASN A 162 6.85 -26.64 -2.45
N GLY A 163 7.24 -25.55 -3.13
CA GLY A 163 8.12 -25.60 -4.30
C GLY A 163 7.43 -25.91 -5.64
N ALA A 164 6.11 -26.13 -5.66
CA ALA A 164 5.37 -26.26 -6.91
C ALA A 164 5.45 -24.96 -7.71
N ASN A 165 5.73 -25.08 -9.01
CA ASN A 165 5.84 -23.93 -9.88
C ASN A 165 5.08 -24.09 -11.19
N LEU A 166 4.61 -22.98 -11.74
CA LEU A 166 4.05 -22.91 -13.09
C LEU A 166 4.83 -21.90 -13.95
N PRO A 167 5.14 -22.24 -15.22
CA PRO A 167 5.85 -21.33 -16.10
C PRO A 167 4.99 -20.13 -16.54
N ALA A 168 3.68 -20.33 -16.67
CA ALA A 168 2.77 -19.28 -17.08
C ALA A 168 1.36 -19.47 -16.49
N VAL A 169 0.69 -18.35 -16.20
CA VAL A 169 -0.74 -18.28 -15.88
C VAL A 169 -1.36 -17.21 -16.75
N THR A 170 -2.28 -17.63 -17.64
CA THR A 170 -2.95 -16.75 -18.61
C THR A 170 -4.43 -16.54 -18.28
N LYS A 171 -5.03 -17.46 -17.51
CA LYS A 171 -6.45 -17.50 -17.13
C LYS A 171 -6.64 -18.26 -15.82
N GLY A 172 -7.85 -18.18 -15.28
CA GLY A 172 -8.23 -18.88 -14.05
C GLY A 172 -7.77 -18.14 -12.80
N ILE A 173 -7.94 -18.80 -11.66
CA ILE A 173 -7.55 -18.31 -10.34
C ILE A 173 -6.42 -19.21 -9.83
N VAL A 174 -5.28 -18.61 -9.50
CA VAL A 174 -4.13 -19.34 -8.98
C VAL A 174 -3.74 -18.78 -7.61
N VAL A 175 -3.62 -19.67 -6.63
CA VAL A 175 -3.13 -19.34 -5.29
C VAL A 175 -1.70 -19.87 -5.16
N VAL A 176 -0.80 -19.05 -4.64
CA VAL A 176 0.63 -19.38 -4.50
C VAL A 176 1.05 -19.09 -3.06
N GLY A 177 1.67 -20.06 -2.40
CA GLY A 177 2.25 -19.82 -1.08
C GLY A 177 3.25 -20.87 -0.65
N ASN A 178 3.90 -20.66 0.50
CA ASN A 178 4.85 -21.60 1.11
C ASN A 178 5.91 -22.11 0.11
N GLY A 179 6.56 -21.18 -0.60
CA GLY A 179 7.59 -21.50 -1.60
C GLY A 179 7.06 -21.95 -2.96
N GLY A 180 5.75 -21.91 -3.21
CA GLY A 180 5.20 -22.01 -4.56
C GLY A 180 5.62 -20.82 -5.43
N ALA A 181 5.67 -21.00 -6.75
CA ALA A 181 6.13 -19.95 -7.66
C ALA A 181 5.39 -19.90 -9.01
N ILE A 182 5.23 -18.71 -9.57
CA ILE A 182 4.84 -18.51 -10.97
C ILE A 182 5.96 -17.75 -11.68
N THR A 183 6.36 -18.21 -12.86
CA THR A 183 7.33 -17.44 -13.66
C THR A 183 6.64 -16.25 -14.31
N ASN A 184 5.54 -16.45 -15.05
CA ASN A 184 4.85 -15.34 -15.73
C ASN A 184 3.34 -15.37 -15.46
N ALA A 185 2.79 -14.30 -14.88
CA ALA A 185 1.36 -14.06 -14.83
C ALA A 185 0.97 -13.07 -15.92
N THR A 186 0.31 -13.54 -16.98
CA THR A 186 -0.10 -12.73 -18.14
C THR A 186 -1.61 -12.52 -18.20
N GLY A 187 -2.36 -13.16 -17.31
CA GLY A 187 -3.80 -13.00 -17.17
C GLY A 187 -4.36 -13.80 -15.99
N GLY A 188 -5.69 -13.83 -15.86
CA GLY A 188 -6.34 -14.45 -14.72
C GLY A 188 -6.20 -13.66 -13.41
N THR A 189 -6.50 -14.32 -12.30
CA THR A 189 -6.33 -13.78 -10.94
C THR A 189 -5.30 -14.61 -10.19
N VAL A 190 -4.28 -13.97 -9.61
CA VAL A 190 -3.26 -14.65 -8.81
C VAL A 190 -3.21 -14.09 -7.41
N ASN A 191 -3.24 -14.97 -6.41
CA ASN A 191 -3.17 -14.61 -5.01
C ASN A 191 -1.91 -15.20 -4.38
N VAL A 192 -1.00 -14.36 -3.87
CA VAL A 192 0.34 -14.75 -3.40
C VAL A 192 0.47 -14.49 -1.90
N PHE A 193 0.88 -15.49 -1.13
CA PHE A 193 0.97 -15.42 0.32
C PHE A 193 2.25 -16.09 0.83
N ASN A 194 2.72 -15.71 2.03
CA ASN A 194 3.61 -16.51 2.88
C ASN A 194 4.80 -17.14 2.12
N GLY A 195 5.62 -16.30 1.48
CA GLY A 195 6.80 -16.76 0.72
C GLY A 195 6.49 -17.37 -0.65
N GLY A 196 5.25 -17.29 -1.13
CA GLY A 196 4.93 -17.50 -2.54
C GLY A 196 5.54 -16.41 -3.41
N THR A 197 5.89 -16.73 -4.66
CA THR A 197 6.58 -15.79 -5.55
C THR A 197 5.97 -15.72 -6.95
N ILE A 198 6.06 -14.54 -7.57
CA ILE A 198 5.89 -14.37 -9.02
C ILE A 198 7.13 -13.66 -9.55
N ASN A 199 7.70 -14.14 -10.66
CA ASN A 199 8.80 -13.42 -11.29
C ASN A 199 8.25 -12.21 -12.05
N THR A 200 7.36 -12.41 -13.01
CA THR A 200 6.85 -11.31 -13.85
C THR A 200 5.32 -11.30 -13.91
N VAL A 201 4.75 -10.11 -13.74
CA VAL A 201 3.33 -9.83 -14.00
C VAL A 201 3.22 -8.93 -15.21
N SER A 202 2.63 -9.45 -16.29
CA SER A 202 2.41 -8.73 -17.55
C SER A 202 0.93 -8.76 -17.95
N GLY A 203 0.02 -8.93 -16.98
CA GLY A 203 -1.43 -8.89 -17.19
C GLY A 203 -2.20 -9.55 -16.04
N GLY A 204 -3.53 -9.41 -16.07
CA GLY A 204 -4.41 -9.97 -15.05
C GLY A 204 -4.49 -9.14 -13.77
N THR A 205 -5.01 -9.76 -12.72
CA THR A 205 -5.11 -9.20 -11.36
C THR A 205 -4.25 -10.00 -10.41
N VAL A 206 -3.36 -9.36 -9.68
CA VAL A 206 -2.50 -10.02 -8.69
C VAL A 206 -2.69 -9.39 -7.33
N ASN A 207 -2.85 -10.21 -6.31
CA ASN A 207 -2.88 -9.73 -4.94
C ASN A 207 -1.77 -10.44 -4.14
N VAL A 208 -1.01 -9.66 -3.37
CA VAL A 208 0.19 -10.11 -2.65
C VAL A 208 0.03 -9.76 -1.18
N TRP A 209 0.20 -10.74 -0.30
CA TRP A 209 0.04 -10.59 1.15
C TRP A 209 1.19 -11.26 1.92
N ASN A 210 1.43 -10.78 3.14
CA ASN A 210 2.15 -11.52 4.20
C ASN A 210 3.45 -12.18 3.71
N GLY A 211 4.39 -11.39 3.20
CA GLY A 211 5.68 -11.89 2.72
C GLY A 211 5.64 -12.62 1.37
N GLY A 212 4.51 -12.59 0.65
CA GLY A 212 4.49 -12.88 -0.78
C GLY A 212 5.34 -11.87 -1.56
N THR A 213 5.97 -12.31 -2.64
CA THR A 213 6.88 -11.46 -3.42
C THR A 213 6.57 -11.46 -4.91
N VAL A 214 6.73 -10.31 -5.54
CA VAL A 214 6.76 -10.16 -6.99
C VAL A 214 8.06 -9.48 -7.40
N THR A 215 8.73 -10.01 -8.43
CA THR A 215 9.97 -9.38 -8.91
C THR A 215 9.65 -8.18 -9.81
N THR A 216 8.86 -8.36 -10.87
CA THR A 216 8.58 -7.31 -11.85
C THR A 216 7.10 -7.23 -12.19
N VAL A 217 6.58 -6.00 -12.29
CA VAL A 217 5.25 -5.69 -12.82
C VAL A 217 5.40 -4.84 -14.08
N ASP A 218 5.15 -5.43 -15.24
CA ASP A 218 5.16 -4.72 -16.53
C ASP A 218 3.78 -4.14 -16.87
N SER A 219 2.72 -4.83 -16.48
CA SER A 219 1.33 -4.38 -16.66
C SER A 219 0.36 -5.17 -15.77
N GLY A 220 -0.94 -4.85 -15.86
CA GLY A 220 -1.99 -5.46 -15.05
C GLY A 220 -2.36 -4.61 -13.83
N VAL A 221 -3.16 -5.20 -12.95
CA VAL A 221 -3.59 -4.56 -11.70
C VAL A 221 -3.06 -5.39 -10.54
N MET A 222 -2.37 -4.73 -9.62
CA MET A 222 -1.81 -5.38 -8.45
C MET A 222 -2.25 -4.71 -7.16
N ARG A 223 -2.46 -5.51 -6.12
CA ARG A 223 -2.58 -5.02 -4.76
C ARG A 223 -1.59 -5.72 -3.84
N VAL A 224 -0.93 -4.97 -2.98
CA VAL A 224 0.11 -5.44 -2.05
C VAL A 224 -0.29 -5.06 -0.65
N PHE A 225 -0.31 -6.02 0.27
CA PHE A 225 -0.80 -5.82 1.63
C PHE A 225 0.13 -6.43 2.66
N ASN A 226 0.14 -5.89 3.88
CA ASN A 226 0.66 -6.56 5.08
C ASN A 226 2.06 -7.16 4.90
N GLY A 227 3.02 -6.34 4.46
CA GLY A 227 4.40 -6.79 4.23
C GLY A 227 4.62 -7.64 2.97
N GLY A 228 3.67 -7.67 2.04
CA GLY A 228 3.93 -8.07 0.66
C GLY A 228 4.97 -7.16 0.00
N PHE A 229 5.74 -7.70 -0.94
CA PHE A 229 6.85 -7.00 -1.56
C PHE A 229 6.83 -7.06 -3.08
N VAL A 230 7.11 -5.93 -3.73
CA VAL A 230 7.35 -5.81 -5.17
C VAL A 230 8.72 -5.20 -5.40
N ALA A 231 9.59 -5.86 -6.17
CA ALA A 231 10.90 -5.29 -6.43
C ALA A 231 10.82 -4.13 -7.43
N THR A 232 10.16 -4.33 -8.58
CA THR A 232 10.10 -3.32 -9.64
C THR A 232 8.71 -3.20 -10.26
N VAL A 233 8.26 -1.95 -10.43
CA VAL A 233 7.09 -1.59 -11.23
C VAL A 233 7.55 -0.84 -12.48
N ASP A 234 7.42 -1.51 -13.63
CA ASP A 234 7.73 -0.99 -14.96
C ASP A 234 6.48 -0.61 -15.75
N GLY A 235 5.28 -0.91 -15.23
CA GLY A 235 4.00 -0.47 -15.75
C GLY A 235 2.82 -1.02 -14.97
N GLY A 236 1.59 -0.77 -15.45
CA GLY A 236 0.37 -1.21 -14.78
C GLY A 236 -0.09 -0.30 -13.64
N GLN A 237 -0.96 -0.84 -12.79
CA GLN A 237 -1.53 -0.18 -11.61
C GLN A 237 -1.19 -1.00 -10.37
N VAL A 238 -0.57 -0.39 -9.35
CA VAL A 238 -0.18 -1.07 -8.11
C VAL A 238 -0.66 -0.29 -6.90
N ASP A 239 -1.51 -0.91 -6.08
CA ASP A 239 -1.91 -0.35 -4.79
C ASP A 239 -1.16 -1.05 -3.65
N ALA A 240 -0.39 -0.32 -2.86
CA ALA A 240 0.30 -0.85 -1.67
C ALA A 240 -0.36 -0.32 -0.39
N HIS A 241 -0.85 -1.24 0.42
CA HIS A 241 -1.58 -0.98 1.66
C HIS A 241 -0.84 -1.58 2.85
N ASP A 242 -1.06 -1.01 4.03
CA ASP A 242 -0.76 -1.63 5.33
C ASP A 242 0.67 -2.20 5.38
N HIS A 243 1.67 -1.35 5.14
CA HIS A 243 3.09 -1.73 5.08
C HIS A 243 3.48 -2.61 3.88
N GLY A 244 2.70 -2.62 2.81
CA GLY A 244 3.14 -3.12 1.50
C GLY A 244 4.33 -2.30 0.99
N ALA A 245 5.34 -2.98 0.45
CA ALA A 245 6.60 -2.34 0.05
C ALA A 245 6.89 -2.54 -1.44
N ILE A 246 7.33 -1.45 -2.08
CA ILE A 246 7.80 -1.43 -3.46
C ILE A 246 9.23 -0.87 -3.46
N ALA A 247 10.20 -1.58 -4.02
CA ALA A 247 11.56 -1.05 -4.06
C ALA A 247 11.71 0.04 -5.13
N THR A 248 11.28 -0.23 -6.37
CA THR A 248 11.50 0.70 -7.49
C THR A 248 10.25 0.87 -8.35
N VAL A 249 9.94 2.11 -8.71
CA VAL A 249 8.92 2.47 -9.70
C VAL A 249 9.61 3.18 -10.87
N ASN A 250 9.68 2.55 -12.02
CA ASN A 250 10.21 3.16 -13.24
C ASN A 250 9.08 3.79 -14.08
N SER A 251 7.89 3.19 -14.06
CA SER A 251 6.73 3.67 -14.79
C SER A 251 5.42 3.12 -14.18
N GLY A 252 4.26 3.46 -14.74
CA GLY A 252 2.95 3.02 -14.27
C GLY A 252 2.31 3.97 -13.26
N THR A 253 1.30 3.47 -12.56
CA THR A 253 0.61 4.21 -11.49
C THR A 253 0.67 3.42 -10.20
N VAL A 254 1.08 4.09 -9.12
CA VAL A 254 1.20 3.49 -7.81
C VAL A 254 0.43 4.31 -6.78
N SER A 255 -0.38 3.66 -5.95
CA SER A 255 -1.04 4.29 -4.82
C SER A 255 -0.57 3.65 -3.52
N LEU A 256 -0.18 4.46 -2.54
CA LEU A 256 0.32 4.02 -1.23
C LEU A 256 -0.65 4.44 -0.14
N PHE A 257 -1.02 3.50 0.73
CA PHE A 257 -1.97 3.73 1.82
C PHE A 257 -1.44 3.15 3.12
N SER A 258 -1.75 3.82 4.24
CA SER A 258 -1.61 3.26 5.59
C SER A 258 -0.22 2.66 5.86
N GLY A 259 0.83 3.45 5.65
CA GLY A 259 2.21 3.01 5.83
C GLY A 259 2.81 2.20 4.65
N GLY A 260 2.11 2.12 3.52
CA GLY A 260 2.71 1.65 2.26
C GLY A 260 3.95 2.47 1.87
N ALA A 261 4.96 1.81 1.31
CA ALA A 261 6.27 2.42 1.10
C ALA A 261 6.84 2.18 -0.31
N VAL A 262 7.48 3.22 -0.86
CA VAL A 262 8.31 3.14 -2.06
C VAL A 262 9.72 3.62 -1.74
N THR A 263 10.74 2.86 -2.12
CA THR A 263 12.13 3.31 -1.95
C THR A 263 12.52 4.32 -3.05
N THR A 264 12.34 3.98 -4.33
CA THR A 264 12.75 4.88 -5.43
C THR A 264 11.69 5.01 -6.50
N VAL A 265 11.41 6.24 -6.91
CA VAL A 265 10.59 6.58 -8.08
C VAL A 265 11.47 7.21 -9.15
N HIS A 266 11.54 6.63 -10.33
CA HIS A 266 12.20 7.21 -11.51
C HIS A 266 11.20 7.85 -12.49
N GLY A 267 9.95 7.40 -12.49
CA GLY A 267 8.90 7.88 -13.37
C GLY A 267 7.52 7.33 -13.02
N GLY A 268 6.52 7.64 -13.84
CA GLY A 268 5.12 7.28 -13.57
C GLY A 268 4.39 8.27 -12.68
N ALA A 269 3.22 7.86 -12.20
CA ALA A 269 2.39 8.62 -11.26
C ALA A 269 2.31 7.89 -9.93
N VAL A 270 2.75 8.51 -8.83
CA VAL A 270 2.75 7.89 -7.49
C VAL A 270 1.95 8.76 -6.53
N ARG A 271 1.02 8.17 -5.78
CA ARG A 271 0.22 8.91 -4.79
C ARG A 271 0.35 8.29 -3.41
N GLY A 272 0.70 9.09 -2.42
CA GLY A 272 0.87 8.67 -1.03
C GLY A 272 -0.18 9.29 -0.11
N PHE A 273 -0.86 8.43 0.65
CA PHE A 273 -1.92 8.79 1.59
C PHE A 273 -1.64 8.22 2.98
N ASN A 274 -2.18 8.85 4.02
CA ASN A 274 -2.32 8.28 5.36
C ASN A 274 -1.01 7.69 5.92
N GLY A 275 0.02 8.52 6.02
CA GLY A 275 1.33 8.11 6.58
C GLY A 275 2.16 7.20 5.67
N SER A 276 1.86 7.12 4.37
CA SER A 276 2.72 6.46 3.38
C SER A 276 4.11 7.11 3.29
N TYR A 277 5.10 6.36 2.84
CA TYR A 277 6.47 6.85 2.73
C TYR A 277 7.08 6.64 1.35
N ILE A 278 7.68 7.70 0.79
CA ILE A 278 8.48 7.64 -0.43
C ILE A 278 9.88 8.15 -0.09
N HIS A 279 10.91 7.32 -0.28
CA HIS A 279 12.27 7.72 0.09
C HIS A 279 12.86 8.71 -0.92
N THR A 280 12.95 8.31 -2.20
CA THR A 280 13.57 9.14 -3.25
C THR A 280 12.70 9.24 -4.49
N VAL A 281 12.52 10.46 -5.00
CA VAL A 281 11.88 10.76 -6.29
C VAL A 281 12.91 11.36 -7.24
N ASN A 282 13.12 10.72 -8.39
CA ASN A 282 14.03 11.16 -9.44
C ASN A 282 13.31 11.63 -10.71
N GLY A 283 11.98 11.52 -10.75
CA GLY A 283 11.14 11.91 -11.88
C GLY A 283 9.70 11.44 -11.69
N GLY A 284 8.83 11.80 -12.64
CA GLY A 284 7.39 11.50 -12.59
C GLY A 284 6.55 12.57 -11.89
N GLU A 285 5.28 12.23 -11.67
CA GLU A 285 4.31 13.01 -10.91
C GLU A 285 4.05 12.32 -9.57
N VAL A 286 4.28 13.01 -8.46
CA VAL A 286 4.15 12.44 -7.12
C VAL A 286 3.28 13.30 -6.22
N ASP A 287 2.20 12.74 -5.72
CA ASP A 287 1.30 13.41 -4.78
C ASP A 287 1.49 12.84 -3.38
N VAL A 288 1.59 13.69 -2.36
CA VAL A 288 1.51 13.26 -0.95
C VAL A 288 0.52 14.10 -0.16
N GLN A 289 -0.33 13.42 0.60
CA GLN A 289 -1.34 14.02 1.45
C GLN A 289 -1.61 13.22 2.72
N ASP A 290 -2.33 13.83 3.66
CA ASP A 290 -2.82 13.20 4.90
C ASP A 290 -1.68 12.52 5.68
N GLY A 291 -0.58 13.25 5.87
CA GLY A 291 0.61 12.76 6.55
C GLY A 291 1.55 11.90 5.71
N GLY A 292 1.30 11.75 4.40
CA GLY A 292 2.26 11.16 3.47
C GLY A 292 3.58 11.93 3.43
N VAL A 293 4.70 11.21 3.29
CA VAL A 293 6.06 11.77 3.39
C VAL A 293 6.88 11.42 2.16
N ILE A 294 7.59 12.42 1.62
CA ILE A 294 8.72 12.23 0.70
C ILE A 294 10.00 12.69 1.40
N ALA A 295 11.03 11.85 1.44
CA ALA A 295 12.31 12.27 2.01
C ALA A 295 13.08 13.18 1.05
N THR A 296 13.33 12.74 -0.18
CA THR A 296 14.10 13.52 -1.17
C THR A 296 13.44 13.53 -2.55
N VAL A 297 13.37 14.71 -3.16
CA VAL A 297 12.97 14.92 -4.55
C VAL A 297 14.16 15.49 -5.31
N ASN A 298 14.66 14.76 -6.30
CA ASN A 298 15.75 15.20 -7.17
C ASN A 298 15.25 15.89 -8.44
N ASN A 299 14.09 15.46 -8.96
CA ASN A 299 13.41 16.03 -10.11
C ASN A 299 11.94 15.54 -10.12
N GLY A 300 11.13 16.07 -11.04
CA GLY A 300 9.72 15.69 -11.22
C GLY A 300 8.75 16.78 -10.79
N THR A 301 7.46 16.45 -10.80
CA THR A 301 6.39 17.33 -10.30
C THR A 301 5.83 16.72 -9.02
N VAL A 302 5.75 17.53 -7.96
CA VAL A 302 5.29 17.07 -6.65
C VAL A 302 4.15 17.93 -6.13
N ASN A 303 3.08 17.29 -5.69
CA ASN A 303 1.99 17.97 -5.00
C ASN A 303 1.95 17.56 -3.53
N VAL A 304 1.85 18.55 -2.63
CA VAL A 304 1.96 18.38 -1.18
C VAL A 304 0.77 19.06 -0.51
N TRP A 305 -0.20 18.26 -0.06
CA TRP A 305 -1.51 18.75 0.42
C TRP A 305 -1.85 18.19 1.80
N ASN A 306 -2.79 18.81 2.51
CA ASN A 306 -3.42 18.27 3.73
C ASN A 306 -2.41 17.64 4.72
N GLY A 307 -1.36 18.38 5.08
CA GLY A 307 -0.35 17.88 6.01
C GLY A 307 0.63 16.84 5.44
N GLY A 308 0.64 16.60 4.13
CA GLY A 308 1.73 15.91 3.45
C GLY A 308 3.05 16.67 3.61
N THR A 309 4.17 15.96 3.51
CA THR A 309 5.49 16.56 3.76
C THR A 309 6.55 16.14 2.74
N VAL A 310 7.44 17.07 2.41
CA VAL A 310 8.68 16.80 1.66
C VAL A 310 9.85 17.34 2.46
N THR A 311 10.86 16.53 2.72
CA THR A 311 12.01 16.99 3.51
C THR A 311 12.97 17.82 2.66
N VAL A 312 13.42 17.29 1.52
CA VAL A 312 14.34 18.00 0.63
C VAL A 312 13.84 17.93 -0.81
N MET A 313 13.82 19.07 -1.48
CA MET A 313 13.61 19.19 -2.91
C MET A 313 14.84 19.83 -3.55
N ASN A 314 15.47 19.13 -4.48
CA ASN A 314 16.67 19.58 -5.16
C ASN A 314 16.37 20.34 -6.45
N ASP A 315 15.38 19.88 -7.21
CA ASP A 315 14.91 20.49 -8.45
C ASP A 315 13.46 20.04 -8.77
N GLY A 316 12.90 20.56 -9.87
CA GLY A 316 11.58 20.20 -10.37
C GLY A 316 10.51 21.23 -10.06
N GLY A 317 9.25 20.78 -10.01
CA GLY A 317 8.09 21.61 -9.73
C GLY A 317 7.33 21.14 -8.49
N ALA A 318 6.90 22.07 -7.63
CA ALA A 318 6.12 21.75 -6.44
C ALA A 318 4.87 22.60 -6.31
N ARG A 319 3.78 21.98 -5.84
CA ARG A 319 2.59 22.69 -5.34
C ARG A 319 2.36 22.31 -3.89
N VAL A 320 2.49 23.28 -3.00
CA VAL A 320 2.25 23.14 -1.56
C VAL A 320 0.91 23.78 -1.25
N GLY A 321 -0.16 22.99 -1.41
CA GLY A 321 -1.54 23.47 -1.38
C GLY A 321 -2.02 24.05 -2.70
N THR A 322 -3.32 24.36 -2.76
CA THR A 322 -3.99 25.05 -3.86
C THR A 322 -4.91 26.13 -3.31
N ALA A 323 -5.69 26.80 -4.17
CA ALA A 323 -6.71 27.74 -3.70
C ALA A 323 -7.76 27.07 -2.80
N ASP A 324 -8.13 25.82 -3.13
CA ASP A 324 -9.24 25.10 -2.49
C ASP A 324 -8.76 23.95 -1.58
N THR A 325 -7.46 23.67 -1.55
CA THR A 325 -6.88 22.55 -0.80
C THR A 325 -5.81 23.06 0.18
N PRO A 326 -5.94 22.77 1.49
CA PRO A 326 -4.90 23.08 2.47
C PRO A 326 -3.53 22.57 2.06
N GLY A 327 -2.51 23.39 2.29
CA GLY A 327 -1.14 23.03 1.98
C GLY A 327 -0.53 22.04 2.97
N GLY A 328 0.51 21.35 2.51
CA GLY A 328 1.45 20.65 3.37
C GLY A 328 2.71 21.46 3.65
N THR A 329 3.83 20.76 3.81
CA THR A 329 5.10 21.36 4.19
C THR A 329 6.25 20.88 3.31
N ILE A 330 7.13 21.78 2.89
CA ILE A 330 8.47 21.43 2.39
C ILE A 330 9.52 22.02 3.33
N THR A 331 10.48 21.23 3.80
CA THR A 331 11.51 21.77 4.70
C THR A 331 12.55 22.57 3.91
N THR A 332 13.16 21.98 2.87
CA THR A 332 14.22 22.65 2.09
C THR A 332 13.96 22.52 0.60
N VAL A 333 14.05 23.65 -0.12
CA VAL A 333 14.05 23.71 -1.57
C VAL A 333 15.40 24.25 -2.02
N ASN A 334 16.14 23.49 -2.82
CA ASN A 334 17.44 23.92 -3.32
C ASN A 334 17.36 24.67 -4.65
N ARG A 335 16.51 24.21 -5.57
CA ARG A 335 16.19 24.83 -6.87
C ARG A 335 14.77 24.41 -7.28
N GLY A 336 14.37 24.84 -8.48
CA GLY A 336 13.10 24.47 -9.09
C GLY A 336 12.05 25.56 -8.97
N SER A 337 10.79 25.19 -9.20
CA SER A 337 9.63 26.07 -9.11
C SER A 337 8.68 25.61 -8.02
N VAL A 338 8.25 26.52 -7.14
CA VAL A 338 7.38 26.18 -6.00
C VAL A 338 6.22 27.15 -5.91
N SER A 339 5.00 26.63 -5.95
CA SER A 339 3.79 27.39 -5.64
C SER A 339 3.29 26.98 -4.25
N ILE A 340 3.12 27.96 -3.37
CA ILE A 340 2.66 27.77 -1.99
C ILE A 340 1.32 28.46 -1.84
N ALA A 341 0.31 27.75 -1.34
CA ALA A 341 -1.02 28.31 -1.15
C ALA A 341 -1.72 27.76 0.09
N ASN A 342 -2.74 28.49 0.56
CA ASN A 342 -3.70 28.04 1.58
C ASN A 342 -3.07 27.34 2.78
N GLY A 343 -2.23 28.08 3.52
CA GLY A 343 -1.55 27.56 4.71
C GLY A 343 -0.37 26.64 4.43
N GLY A 344 -0.01 26.40 3.16
CA GLY A 344 1.21 25.71 2.79
C GLY A 344 2.45 26.39 3.34
N THR A 345 3.45 25.60 3.73
CA THR A 345 4.67 26.12 4.35
C THR A 345 5.93 25.63 3.66
N VAL A 346 6.93 26.52 3.57
CA VAL A 346 8.29 26.14 3.21
C VAL A 346 9.28 26.74 4.19
N THR A 347 10.16 25.94 4.79
CA THR A 347 11.08 26.47 5.80
C THR A 347 12.24 27.22 5.15
N THR A 348 12.91 26.64 4.16
CA THR A 348 14.09 27.23 3.53
C THR A 348 14.03 27.11 2.01
N ILE A 349 14.21 28.24 1.33
CA ILE A 349 14.46 28.33 -0.11
C ILE A 349 15.91 28.72 -0.32
N ASN A 350 16.71 27.87 -0.95
CA ASN A 350 18.09 28.20 -1.28
C ASN A 350 18.22 28.89 -2.65
N ASP A 351 17.39 28.52 -3.62
CA ASP A 351 17.33 29.11 -4.96
C ASP A 351 16.04 28.68 -5.67
N GLY A 352 15.80 29.21 -6.87
CA GLY A 352 14.66 28.85 -7.72
C GLY A 352 13.60 29.95 -7.81
N TRP A 353 12.43 29.58 -8.33
CA TRP A 353 11.29 30.48 -8.47
C TRP A 353 10.15 30.07 -7.54
N VAL A 354 9.75 30.96 -6.63
CA VAL A 354 8.72 30.68 -5.64
C VAL A 354 7.57 31.67 -5.76
N THR A 355 6.35 31.18 -5.66
CA THR A 355 5.15 32.01 -5.52
C THR A 355 4.41 31.66 -4.24
N VAL A 356 4.06 32.65 -3.43
CA VAL A 356 3.41 32.48 -2.13
C VAL A 356 2.05 33.17 -2.14
N ARG A 357 0.97 32.40 -2.01
CA ARG A 357 -0.43 32.88 -2.01
C ARG A 357 -1.18 32.44 -0.75
N GLY A 358 -1.05 33.19 0.34
CA GLY A 358 -1.66 32.83 1.64
C GLY A 358 -0.96 31.66 2.35
N GLY A 359 0.28 31.38 1.99
CA GLY A 359 1.18 30.46 2.71
C GLY A 359 2.37 31.20 3.33
N THR A 360 3.33 30.43 3.84
CA THR A 360 4.48 30.97 4.58
C THR A 360 5.80 30.41 4.05
N VAL A 361 6.80 31.28 3.92
CA VAL A 361 8.21 30.91 3.77
C VAL A 361 9.01 31.46 4.94
N SER A 362 9.78 30.63 5.65
CA SER A 362 10.56 31.13 6.79
C SER A 362 11.84 31.84 6.34
N THR A 363 12.61 31.25 5.43
CA THR A 363 13.88 31.81 4.98
C THR A 363 14.05 31.68 3.46
N VAL A 364 14.46 32.78 2.81
CA VAL A 364 14.89 32.83 1.42
C VAL A 364 16.36 33.21 1.38
N ASN A 365 17.22 32.30 0.90
CA ASN A 365 18.65 32.56 0.76
C ASN A 365 19.03 33.11 -0.61
N SER A 366 18.28 32.77 -1.66
CA SER A 366 18.42 33.31 -3.02
C SER A 366 17.17 32.95 -3.84
N GLY A 367 17.19 33.32 -5.12
CA GLY A 367 16.15 33.02 -6.09
C GLY A 367 15.20 34.19 -6.31
N LEU A 368 14.12 33.92 -7.03
CA LEU A 368 13.05 34.87 -7.30
C LEU A 368 11.79 34.47 -6.54
N VAL A 369 11.23 35.36 -5.74
CA VAL A 369 10.05 35.07 -4.91
C VAL A 369 8.95 36.11 -5.14
N ASP A 370 7.76 35.66 -5.49
CA ASP A 370 6.55 36.49 -5.61
C ASP A 370 5.61 36.19 -4.42
N VAL A 371 5.33 37.20 -3.60
CA VAL A 371 4.54 37.08 -2.36
C VAL A 371 3.24 37.87 -2.52
N ARG A 372 2.11 37.17 -2.56
CA ARG A 372 0.77 37.74 -2.72
C ARG A 372 -0.16 37.28 -1.61
N GLY A 373 -0.38 38.13 -0.60
CA GLY A 373 -1.15 37.77 0.60
C GLY A 373 -0.53 36.67 1.47
N GLY A 374 0.69 36.23 1.16
CA GLY A 374 1.47 35.29 1.98
C GLY A 374 2.52 36.00 2.83
N THR A 375 3.28 35.22 3.60
CA THR A 375 4.35 35.74 4.47
C THR A 375 5.71 35.14 4.12
N VAL A 376 6.74 35.98 4.06
CA VAL A 376 8.14 35.56 4.08
C VAL A 376 8.81 36.16 5.32
N THR A 377 9.38 35.33 6.20
CA THR A 377 9.94 35.87 7.46
C THR A 377 11.30 36.52 7.22
N THR A 378 12.23 35.85 6.55
CA THR A 378 13.59 36.35 6.33
C THR A 378 14.02 36.22 4.88
N VAL A 379 14.58 37.30 4.32
CA VAL A 379 15.23 37.33 3.01
C VAL A 379 16.71 37.65 3.19
N ASN A 380 17.60 36.72 2.86
CA ASN A 380 19.04 36.91 2.93
C ASN A 380 19.65 37.39 1.60
N SER A 381 19.08 36.97 0.47
CA SER A 381 19.45 37.44 -0.87
C SER A 381 18.33 37.10 -1.87
N GLY A 382 18.56 37.41 -3.15
CA GLY A 382 17.63 37.18 -4.25
C GLY A 382 16.72 38.38 -4.52
N ASP A 383 15.75 38.17 -5.41
CA ASP A 383 14.77 39.17 -5.82
C ASP A 383 13.39 38.78 -5.30
N VAL A 384 12.81 39.62 -4.45
CA VAL A 384 11.50 39.36 -3.84
C VAL A 384 10.52 40.46 -4.22
N PHE A 385 9.37 40.08 -4.71
CA PHE A 385 8.29 41.00 -5.02
C PHE A 385 7.11 40.75 -4.08
N VAL A 386 6.56 41.81 -3.50
CA VAL A 386 5.55 41.74 -2.45
C VAL A 386 4.34 42.58 -2.84
N TYR A 387 3.20 41.93 -3.01
CA TYR A 387 1.96 42.53 -3.48
C TYR A 387 0.75 42.06 -2.68
N ASP A 388 -0.39 42.73 -2.85
CA ASP A 388 -1.72 42.26 -2.46
C ASP A 388 -1.80 41.75 -1.00
N GLY A 389 -1.26 42.54 -0.06
CA GLY A 389 -1.22 42.19 1.36
C GLY A 389 -0.14 41.18 1.75
N GLY A 390 0.78 40.85 0.84
CA GLY A 390 1.97 40.05 1.14
C GLY A 390 2.88 40.74 2.15
N THR A 391 3.57 39.96 2.97
CA THR A 391 4.45 40.50 4.02
C THR A 391 5.85 39.88 3.95
N VAL A 392 6.88 40.72 4.06
CA VAL A 392 8.26 40.32 4.34
C VAL A 392 8.69 40.93 5.68
N THR A 393 9.07 40.11 6.67
CA THR A 393 9.39 40.64 7.99
C THR A 393 10.80 41.25 8.05
N THR A 394 11.80 40.53 7.54
CA THR A 394 13.21 40.91 7.66
C THR A 394 13.94 40.77 6.35
N VAL A 395 14.64 41.83 5.94
CA VAL A 395 15.52 41.85 4.76
C VAL A 395 16.97 42.06 5.18
N ASN A 396 17.80 41.04 4.98
CA ASN A 396 19.24 41.07 5.25
C ASN A 396 20.06 41.30 3.97
N GLY A 397 19.48 41.10 2.78
CA GLY A 397 20.18 41.31 1.51
C GLY A 397 19.25 41.11 0.31
N GLY A 398 19.79 41.25 -0.91
CA GLY A 398 19.01 41.16 -2.14
C GLY A 398 18.20 42.42 -2.47
N SER A 399 17.25 42.29 -3.38
CA SER A 399 16.32 43.35 -3.77
C SER A 399 14.89 42.94 -3.43
N VAL A 400 14.17 43.81 -2.73
CA VAL A 400 12.74 43.62 -2.43
C VAL A 400 11.94 44.78 -2.99
N GLU A 401 10.91 44.49 -3.77
CA GLU A 401 9.99 45.48 -4.29
C GLU A 401 8.59 45.27 -3.72
N VAL A 402 8.01 46.35 -3.20
CA VAL A 402 6.74 46.30 -2.46
C VAL A 402 5.73 47.21 -3.14
N GLN A 403 4.57 46.67 -3.51
CA GLN A 403 3.49 47.44 -4.13
C GLN A 403 2.10 46.95 -3.68
N ALA A 404 1.03 47.67 -4.01
CA ALA A 404 -0.36 47.22 -3.87
C ALA A 404 -0.71 46.63 -2.48
N GLY A 405 -0.33 47.33 -1.40
CA GLY A 405 -0.60 46.89 -0.03
C GLY A 405 0.36 45.83 0.52
N GLY A 406 1.42 45.47 -0.20
CA GLY A 406 2.53 44.68 0.35
C GLY A 406 3.26 45.42 1.49
N THR A 407 3.92 44.68 2.37
CA THR A 407 4.62 45.24 3.54
C THR A 407 6.02 44.65 3.73
N VAL A 408 7.00 45.51 4.03
CA VAL A 408 8.29 45.13 4.63
C VAL A 408 8.42 45.75 6.03
N THR A 409 8.79 44.95 7.03
CA THR A 409 8.85 45.43 8.43
C THR A 409 10.23 45.90 8.87
N THR A 410 11.30 45.22 8.47
CA THR A 410 12.68 45.58 8.83
C THR A 410 13.64 45.31 7.68
N ASN A 411 14.60 46.22 7.48
CA ASN A 411 15.66 46.06 6.50
C ASN A 411 17.02 46.44 7.11
N HIS A 412 17.94 45.48 7.12
CA HIS A 412 19.30 45.65 7.61
C HIS A 412 20.26 46.10 6.50
N SER A 413 20.25 45.44 5.33
CA SER A 413 21.24 45.68 4.27
C SER A 413 20.78 45.38 2.83
N GLY A 414 19.51 45.04 2.61
CA GLY A 414 18.95 44.85 1.28
C GLY A 414 18.49 46.16 0.62
N ARG A 415 18.28 46.12 -0.70
CA ARG A 415 17.60 47.20 -1.43
C ARG A 415 16.09 47.01 -1.30
N VAL A 416 15.37 48.00 -0.78
CA VAL A 416 13.89 47.96 -0.72
C VAL A 416 13.31 49.13 -1.50
N GLY A 417 12.54 48.81 -2.55
CA GLY A 417 11.75 49.77 -3.33
C GLY A 417 10.28 49.69 -2.97
N VAL A 418 9.62 50.84 -2.80
CA VAL A 418 8.19 50.91 -2.44
C VAL A 418 7.44 51.74 -3.49
N TRP A 419 6.33 51.20 -3.97
CA TRP A 419 5.50 51.84 -5.00
C TRP A 419 4.00 51.65 -4.69
N TYR A 420 3.14 52.47 -5.30
CA TYR A 420 1.68 52.25 -5.41
C TYR A 420 1.02 51.64 -4.16
N GLY A 421 1.15 52.29 -2.99
CA GLY A 421 0.49 51.87 -1.75
C GLY A 421 1.15 50.72 -0.99
N GLY A 422 2.38 50.31 -1.32
CA GLY A 422 3.20 49.46 -0.47
C GLY A 422 3.70 50.17 0.79
N THR A 423 4.09 49.42 1.82
CA THR A 423 4.60 49.96 3.10
C THR A 423 5.96 49.37 3.45
N ALA A 424 6.86 50.22 3.96
CA ALA A 424 8.16 49.84 4.49
C ALA A 424 8.42 50.55 5.82
N ASN A 425 8.36 49.81 6.93
CA ASN A 425 8.58 50.38 8.26
C ASN A 425 10.07 50.34 8.63
N GLY A 426 10.60 51.41 9.22
CA GLY A 426 11.98 51.44 9.73
C GLY A 426 13.09 51.37 8.67
N ILE A 427 12.84 51.78 7.42
CA ILE A 427 13.82 51.72 6.31
C ILE A 427 14.23 53.11 5.84
N THR A 428 15.52 53.30 5.56
CA THR A 428 16.05 54.50 4.88
C THR A 428 15.76 54.41 3.38
N TYR A 429 14.83 55.24 2.88
CA TYR A 429 14.37 55.21 1.48
C TYR A 429 15.44 55.71 0.49
N TRP A 430 15.82 54.87 -0.47
CA TRP A 430 16.62 55.28 -1.64
C TRP A 430 15.72 55.37 -2.88
N HIS A 431 15.33 56.61 -3.20
CA HIS A 431 14.45 57.06 -4.30
C HIS A 431 12.92 57.05 -4.05
N LEU A 432 12.42 58.24 -3.71
CA LEU A 432 11.07 58.68 -4.07
C LEU A 432 11.20 59.87 -5.04
N PRO A 433 10.38 59.97 -6.11
CA PRO A 433 10.19 61.22 -6.83
C PRO A 433 9.66 62.30 -5.86
N PRO A 434 9.96 63.60 -6.07
CA PRO A 434 9.74 64.65 -5.06
C PRO A 434 8.31 64.84 -4.53
N ARG A 435 7.29 64.26 -5.18
CA ARG A 435 5.86 64.53 -4.88
C ARG A 435 5.24 63.62 -3.81
N GLU A 436 5.89 62.53 -3.39
CA GLU A 436 5.30 61.56 -2.44
C GLU A 436 5.93 61.58 -1.04
N ARG A 437 6.90 62.47 -0.79
CA ARG A 437 7.53 62.64 0.54
C ARG A 437 6.57 63.15 1.64
N ALA A 438 5.32 63.49 1.31
CA ALA A 438 4.38 64.13 2.22
C ALA A 438 3.45 63.16 3.00
N ILE A 439 3.50 61.84 2.75
CA ILE A 439 2.53 60.89 3.36
C ILE A 439 3.15 59.95 4.41
N ALA A 440 4.47 59.85 4.50
CA ALA A 440 5.12 59.09 5.57
C ALA A 440 5.43 60.01 6.77
N GLY A 441 4.52 60.03 7.75
CA GLY A 441 4.74 60.68 9.04
C GLY A 441 5.94 60.07 9.76
N LEU A 442 7.04 60.82 9.79
CA LEU A 442 8.21 60.56 10.64
C LEU A 442 7.83 60.80 12.11
N GLN A 443 7.87 59.75 12.92
CA GLN A 443 8.32 59.80 14.31
C GLN A 443 9.30 58.66 14.56
#